data_AF-A0A368VRF8-F1
#
_entry.id   AF-A0A368VRF8-F1
#
_cell.length_a   1.000
_cell.length_b   1.000
_cell.length_c   1.000
_cell.angle_alpha   90.00
_cell.angle_beta   90.00
_cell.angle_gamma   90.00
#
_symmetry.space_group_name_H-M   'P 1'
#
loop_
_entity.id
_entity.type
_entity.pdbx_description
1 polymer ?
#
loop_
_entity_poly.entity_id
_entity_poly.type
_entity_poly.pdbx_seq_one_letter_code
_entity_poly.pdbx_strand_id
1 'polypeptide(L)' 'MDFKKGDIVNDVEYGQGRICFIWLTGNVDIDFGDGKKLLNCPTKFLNKVSE' A
#
# COMPACT_ATOMS: atom_id res chain seq x y z
N MET A 1 4.40 9.79 -6.38
CA MET A 1 4.95 9.18 -5.15
C MET A 1 5.43 7.81 -5.54
N ASP A 2 6.72 7.54 -5.37
CA ASP A 2 7.28 6.22 -5.66
C ASP A 2 7.18 5.36 -4.39
N PHE A 3 6.17 4.50 -4.36
CA PHE A 3 6.08 3.49 -3.32
C PHE A 3 7.14 2.42 -3.54
N LYS A 4 7.71 1.91 -2.45
CA LYS A 4 8.62 0.76 -2.46
C LYS A 4 8.11 -0.32 -1.51
N LYS A 5 8.50 -1.57 -1.78
CA LYS A 5 8.28 -2.68 -0.86
C LYS A 5 8.84 -2.32 0.52
N GLY A 6 8.05 -2.55 1.55
CA GLY A 6 8.37 -2.25 2.94
C GLY A 6 7.89 -0.89 3.43
N ASP A 7 7.48 0.01 2.53
CA ASP A 7 6.88 1.29 2.91
C ASP A 7 5.61 1.06 3.75
N ILE A 8 5.46 1.90 4.76
CA ILE A 8 4.22 2.01 5.53
C ILE A 8 3.30 2.99 4.81
N VAL A 9 2.07 2.57 4.63
CA VAL A 9 1.04 3.31 3.92
C VAL A 9 -0.21 3.34 4.77
N ASN A 10 -1.00 4.39 4.64
CA ASN A 10 -2.31 4.48 5.25
C ASN A 10 -3.35 4.54 4.14
N ASP A 11 -4.26 3.58 4.17
CA ASP A 11 -5.44 3.53 3.32
C ASP A 11 -6.66 3.97 4.12
N VAL A 12 -7.59 4.68 3.49
CA VAL A 12 -8.78 5.23 4.17
C VAL A 12 -9.75 4.13 4.61
N GLU A 13 -9.80 3.01 3.90
CA GLU A 13 -10.73 1.90 4.19
C GLU A 13 -10.10 0.89 5.16
N TYR A 14 -8.82 0.57 4.97
CA TYR A 14 -8.13 -0.50 5.71
C TYR A 14 -7.22 -0.01 6.84
N GLY A 15 -6.95 1.30 6.91
CA GLY A 15 -6.02 1.88 7.87
C GLY A 15 -4.56 1.68 7.47
N GLN A 16 -3.67 1.58 8.46
CA GLN A 16 -2.24 1.50 8.23
C GLN A 16 -1.80 0.09 7.84
N GLY A 17 -1.04 -0.03 6.76
CA GLY A 17 -0.49 -1.29 6.27
C GLY A 17 0.92 -1.14 5.73
N ARG A 18 1.52 -2.26 5.33
CA ARG A 18 2.86 -2.33 4.75
C ARG A 18 2.85 -2.92 3.35
N ILE A 19 3.48 -2.24 2.40
CA ILE A 19 3.61 -2.76 1.03
C ILE A 19 4.49 -4.02 1.04
N CYS A 20 3.92 -5.14 0.63
CA CYS A 20 4.57 -6.44 0.51
C CYS A 20 5.12 -6.69 -0.89
N PHE A 21 4.42 -6.21 -1.92
CA PHE A 21 4.79 -6.43 -3.31
C PHE A 21 4.28 -5.30 -4.20
N ILE A 22 5.02 -5.00 -5.27
CA ILE A 22 4.64 -4.02 -6.29
C ILE A 22 4.62 -4.73 -7.63
N TRP A 23 3.46 -4.73 -8.26
CA TRP A 23 3.23 -5.33 -9.57
C TRP A 23 3.67 -4.37 -10.67
N LEU A 24 4.16 -4.93 -11.78
CA LEU A 24 4.52 -4.15 -12.98
C LEU A 24 3.33 -3.40 -13.59
N THR A 25 2.11 -3.84 -13.30
CA THR A 25 0.86 -3.19 -13.71
C THR A 25 0.53 -1.93 -12.90
N GLY A 26 1.35 -1.59 -11.88
CA GLY A 26 1.09 -0.49 -10.97
C GLY A 26 0.23 -0.86 -9.77
N ASN A 27 -0.10 -2.13 -9.56
CA ASN A 27 -0.83 -2.56 -8.35
C ASN A 27 0.16 -2.85 -7.21
N VAL A 28 -0.32 -2.79 -5.98
CA VAL A 28 0.48 -3.09 -4.78
C VAL A 28 -0.28 -4.04 -3.86
N ASP A 29 0.41 -5.07 -3.36
CA ASP A 29 -0.11 -5.87 -2.26
C ASP A 29 0.32 -5.25 -0.94
N ILE A 30 -0.64 -4.95 -0.08
CA ILE A 30 -0.41 -4.35 1.23
C ILE A 30 -0.92 -5.30 2.31
N ASP A 31 -0.11 -5.52 3.33
CA ASP A 31 -0.49 -6.27 4.52
C ASP A 31 -0.96 -5.31 5.60
N PHE A 32 -2.23 -5.44 6.00
CA PHE A 32 -2.89 -4.62 7.02
C PHE A 32 -3.01 -5.34 8.39
N GLY A 33 -2.38 -6.51 8.53
CA GLY A 33 -2.39 -7.30 9.77
C GLY A 33 -3.55 -8.31 9.89
N ASP A 34 -4.64 -8.11 9.15
CA ASP A 34 -5.72 -9.09 8.96
C ASP A 34 -5.54 -9.93 7.67
N GLY A 35 -4.53 -9.59 6.87
CA GLY A 35 -4.21 -10.22 5.60
C GLY A 35 -3.69 -9.22 4.59
N LYS A 36 -3.45 -9.74 3.37
CA LYS A 36 -2.97 -8.94 2.24
C LYS A 36 -4.14 -8.51 1.36
N LYS A 37 -4.13 -7.25 0.92
CA LYS A 37 -5.06 -6.71 -0.07
C LYS A 37 -4.30 -6.15 -1.26
N LEU A 38 -4.81 -6.42 -2.46
CA LEU A 38 -4.31 -5.86 -3.70
C LEU A 38 -5.01 -4.53 -3.97
N LEU A 39 -4.26 -3.43 -3.97
CA LEU A 39 -4.76 -2.09 -4.30
C LEU A 39 -4.10 -1.58 -5.58
N ASN A 40 -4.84 -0.84 -6.41
CA ASN A 40 -4.24 -0.16 -7.56
C ASN A 40 -3.43 1.05 -7.09
N CYS A 41 -2.28 1.31 -7.69
CA CYS A 41 -1.51 2.54 -7.44
C CYS A 41 -1.43 3.37 -8.74
N PRO A 42 -1.64 4.70 -8.69
CA PRO A 42 -2.01 5.49 -7.51
C PRO A 42 -3.51 5.38 -7.18
N THR A 43 -3.85 4.89 -6.00
CA THR A 43 -5.18 5.16 -5.42
C THR A 43 -5.13 6.52 -4.74
N LYS A 44 -6.17 7.33 -4.95
CA LYS A 44 -6.35 8.64 -4.29
C LYS A 44 -6.45 8.54 -2.75
N PHE A 45 -6.47 7.33 -2.22
CA PHE A 45 -6.68 7.02 -0.82
C PHE A 45 -5.44 6.43 -0.14
N LEU A 46 -4.42 6.04 -0.90
CA LEU A 46 -3.20 5.46 -0.35
C LEU A 46 -2.16 6.55 -0.17
N ASN A 47 -1.87 6.86 1.09
CA ASN A 47 -0.88 7.86 1.44
C ASN A 47 0.33 7.17 2.08
N LYS A 48 1.54 7.53 1.62
CA LYS A 48 2.76 7.07 2.26
C LYS A 48 2.87 7.72 3.64
N VAL A 49 3.05 6.91 4.67
CA VAL A 49 3.42 7.40 6.00
C VAL A 49 4.94 7.52 5.99
N SER A 50 5.45 8.74 5.88
CA SER A 50 6.87 9.01 6.13
C SER A 50 7.14 8.91 7.63
N GLU A 51 8.26 8.28 8.01
CA GLU A 51 8.88 8.54 9.31
C GLU A 51 9.25 10.03 9.45
#